data_AF-A0A2K0W1K1-F1
#
_entry.id   AF-A0A2K0W1K1-F1
#
_cell.length_a   1.000
_cell.length_b   1.000
_cell.length_c   1.000
_cell.angle_alpha   90.00
_cell.angle_beta   90.00
_cell.angle_gamma   90.00
#
_symmetry.space_group_name_H-M   'P 1'
#
loop_
_entity.id
_entity.type
_entity.pdbx_description
1 polymer ?
#
loop_
_entity_poly.entity_id
_entity_poly.type
_entity_poly.pdbx_seq_one_letter_code
_entity_poly.pdbx_strand_id
1 'polypeptide(L)'
;MDAPRITPAPPSLQRQEAFYLHHFSTHVAQWLDCTDASRQFTLNVTVLAKSSPILLYAIISYAARHLGDNNTADEFQEKCIVLLIPLLSTETIAHDETILCAIVILRVCEQLSVTVTGGDEERHLSGLSALLKASQGQQVDPSAPTLSQAAFWVYVRQSFYNACINQQPPNLNFDLVLVPPPPVIHQQAVDVKSETAWANTMTWICATVMQFCFSGSVLYSESSTRMQRWHELSEAVENWNKTKPITFDPIWSGERLMGGDPFPEIWFTADWHVMAFGFYHLARMLLKVYRPSPRFAIRNIRRTLPDSDVGSWISE
;
A
#
# COMPACT_ATOMS: atom_id res chain seq x y z
N MET A 1 -47.79 -2.14 -29.78
CA MET A 1 -46.45 -2.35 -30.37
C MET A 1 -45.58 -1.22 -29.86
N ASP A 2 -44.86 -1.47 -28.77
CA ASP A 2 -43.92 -0.50 -28.23
C ASP A 2 -42.64 -0.52 -29.06
N ALA A 3 -42.23 0.66 -29.54
CA ALA A 3 -40.98 0.82 -30.27
C ALA A 3 -39.78 0.55 -29.33
N PRO A 4 -38.74 -0.16 -29.79
CA PRO A 4 -37.58 -0.43 -28.96
C PRO A 4 -36.87 0.90 -28.63
N ARG A 5 -36.72 1.21 -27.34
CA ARG A 5 -35.89 2.31 -26.87
C ARG A 5 -34.44 1.99 -27.27
N ILE A 6 -33.94 2.67 -28.30
CA ILE A 6 -32.53 2.66 -28.65
C ILE A 6 -31.80 3.43 -27.54
N THR A 7 -31.29 2.72 -26.54
CA THR A 7 -30.30 3.30 -25.63
C THR A 7 -29.07 3.65 -26.46
N PRO A 8 -28.58 4.90 -26.44
CA PRO A 8 -27.37 5.26 -27.18
C PRO A 8 -26.21 4.38 -26.71
N ALA A 9 -25.48 3.81 -27.67
CA ALA A 9 -24.27 3.06 -27.36
C ALA A 9 -23.30 3.99 -26.61
N PRO A 10 -22.66 3.53 -25.53
CA PRO A 10 -21.68 4.34 -24.82
C PRO A 10 -20.58 4.79 -25.79
N PRO A 11 -20.05 6.01 -25.65
CA PRO A 11 -19.02 6.52 -26.54
C PRO A 11 -17.84 5.56 -26.60
N SER A 12 -17.41 5.21 -27.81
CA SER A 12 -16.23 4.38 -28.02
C SER A 12 -14.98 5.18 -27.68
N LEU A 13 -14.07 4.60 -26.88
CA LEU A 13 -12.77 5.19 -26.60
C LEU A 13 -11.99 5.45 -27.89
N GLN A 14 -11.21 6.53 -27.91
CA GLN A 14 -10.25 6.77 -28.96
C GLN A 14 -9.11 5.73 -28.90
N ARG A 15 -8.41 5.50 -30.02
CA ARG A 15 -7.34 4.49 -30.10
C ARG A 15 -6.26 4.68 -29.03
N GLN A 16 -5.88 5.93 -28.74
CA GLN A 16 -4.88 6.25 -27.72
C GLN A 16 -5.38 5.93 -26.31
N GLU A 17 -6.61 6.32 -25.97
CA GLU A 17 -7.23 6.01 -24.68
C GLU A 17 -7.37 4.50 -24.47
N ALA A 18 -7.79 3.77 -25.50
CA ALA A 18 -7.89 2.31 -25.48
C ALA A 18 -6.52 1.63 -25.28
N PHE A 19 -5.46 2.15 -25.89
CA PHE A 19 -4.10 1.65 -25.70
C PHE A 19 -3.65 1.77 -24.23
N TYR A 20 -3.81 2.94 -23.62
CA TYR A 20 -3.40 3.17 -22.24
C TYR A 20 -4.27 2.40 -21.24
N LEU A 21 -5.59 2.34 -21.45
CA LEU A 21 -6.48 1.54 -20.60
C LEU A 21 -6.12 0.05 -20.67
N HIS A 22 -5.81 -0.46 -21.87
CA HIS A 22 -5.35 -1.84 -22.02
C HIS A 22 -4.02 -2.07 -21.29
N HIS A 23 -3.02 -1.21 -21.51
CA HIS A 23 -1.73 -1.30 -20.83
C HIS A 23 -1.86 -1.27 -19.31
N PHE A 24 -2.75 -0.41 -18.80
CA PHE A 24 -3.06 -0.36 -17.38
C PHE A 24 -3.58 -1.71 -16.88
N SER A 25 -4.60 -2.27 -17.55
CA SER A 25 -5.20 -3.54 -17.17
C SER A 25 -4.21 -4.72 -17.19
N THR A 26 -3.24 -4.72 -18.10
CA THR A 26 -2.34 -5.86 -18.29
C THR A 26 -1.06 -5.78 -17.47
N HIS A 27 -0.57 -4.58 -17.17
CA HIS A 27 0.77 -4.41 -16.58
C HIS A 27 0.80 -3.59 -15.30
N VAL A 28 -0.14 -2.66 -15.12
CA VAL A 28 -0.07 -1.63 -14.07
C VAL A 28 -1.05 -1.91 -12.92
N ALA A 29 -2.27 -2.33 -13.23
CA ALA A 29 -3.31 -2.55 -12.23
C ALA A 29 -2.95 -3.64 -11.21
N GLN A 30 -2.16 -4.65 -11.61
CA GLN A 30 -1.69 -5.71 -10.71
C GLN A 30 -0.91 -5.19 -9.50
N TRP A 31 -0.20 -4.05 -9.61
CA TRP A 31 0.52 -3.44 -8.49
C TRP A 31 -0.44 -2.79 -7.49
N LEU A 32 -1.60 -2.33 -7.97
CA LEU A 32 -2.70 -1.85 -7.14
C LEU A 32 -3.48 -3.02 -6.52
N ASP A 33 -3.52 -4.18 -7.17
CA ASP A 33 -4.18 -5.38 -6.67
C ASP A 33 -3.25 -6.33 -5.90
N CYS A 34 -2.02 -5.91 -5.57
CA CYS A 34 -1.02 -6.84 -5.05
C CYS A 34 -1.32 -7.39 -3.63
N THR A 35 -2.40 -6.96 -2.98
CA THR A 35 -2.96 -7.59 -1.76
C THR A 35 -4.44 -7.96 -1.93
N ASP A 36 -4.98 -7.88 -3.15
CA ASP A 36 -6.37 -8.15 -3.47
C ASP A 36 -6.52 -9.27 -4.52
N ALA A 37 -6.89 -10.45 -4.05
CA ALA A 37 -7.16 -11.61 -4.90
C ALA A 37 -8.39 -11.43 -5.81
N SER A 38 -9.29 -10.48 -5.50
CA SER A 38 -10.43 -10.15 -6.36
C SER A 38 -10.05 -9.26 -7.55
N ARG A 39 -8.82 -8.71 -7.55
CA ARG A 39 -8.26 -7.90 -8.63
C ARG A 39 -9.17 -6.74 -9.06
N GLN A 40 -9.66 -5.98 -8.09
CA GLN A 40 -10.64 -4.91 -8.31
C GLN A 40 -10.15 -3.85 -9.30
N PHE A 41 -8.88 -3.44 -9.24
CA PHE A 41 -8.33 -2.44 -10.16
C PHE A 41 -8.14 -3.00 -11.57
N THR A 42 -7.70 -4.25 -11.68
CA THR A 42 -7.47 -4.91 -12.98
C THR A 42 -8.80 -5.15 -13.70
N LEU A 43 -9.85 -5.54 -12.99
CA LEU A 43 -11.11 -6.01 -13.57
C LEU A 43 -12.22 -4.95 -13.54
N ASN A 44 -12.61 -4.48 -12.35
CA ASN A 44 -13.82 -3.65 -12.21
C ASN A 44 -13.55 -2.18 -12.53
N VAL A 45 -12.42 -1.64 -12.05
CA VAL A 45 -12.01 -0.26 -12.30
C VAL A 45 -11.79 -0.01 -13.81
N THR A 46 -11.21 -0.97 -14.53
CA THR A 46 -10.98 -0.85 -15.98
C THR A 46 -12.29 -0.81 -16.78
N VAL A 47 -13.31 -1.57 -16.36
CA VAL A 47 -14.64 -1.52 -16.95
C VAL A 47 -15.30 -0.16 -16.68
N LEU A 48 -15.21 0.33 -15.44
CA LEU A 48 -15.81 1.61 -15.03
C LEU A 48 -15.16 2.83 -15.69
N ALA A 49 -13.87 2.75 -16.02
CA ALA A 49 -13.13 3.83 -16.65
C ALA A 49 -13.81 4.35 -17.93
N LYS A 50 -14.46 3.47 -18.70
CA LYS A 50 -15.18 3.84 -19.93
C LYS A 50 -16.34 4.80 -19.70
N SER A 51 -16.88 4.84 -18.49
CA SER A 51 -18.04 5.65 -18.12
C SER A 51 -17.68 6.84 -17.23
N SER A 52 -16.41 7.01 -16.87
CA SER A 52 -15.95 8.09 -15.98
C SER A 52 -14.69 8.75 -16.55
N PRO A 53 -14.78 9.99 -17.08
CA PRO A 53 -13.63 10.72 -17.60
C PRO A 53 -12.53 10.92 -16.55
N ILE A 54 -12.90 11.17 -15.29
CA ILE A 54 -11.95 11.35 -14.18
C ILE A 54 -11.15 10.06 -13.98
N LEU A 55 -11.83 8.92 -13.89
CA LEU A 55 -11.16 7.65 -13.70
C LEU A 55 -10.30 7.26 -14.92
N LEU A 56 -10.81 7.47 -16.13
CA LEU A 56 -10.07 7.22 -17.36
C LEU A 56 -8.79 8.05 -17.42
N TYR A 57 -8.86 9.35 -17.10
CA TYR A 57 -7.69 10.24 -17.14
C TYR A 57 -6.66 9.87 -16.07
N ALA A 58 -7.09 9.48 -14.87
CA ALA A 58 -6.18 8.95 -13.85
C ALA A 58 -5.46 7.68 -14.33
N ILE A 59 -6.19 6.74 -14.95
CA ILE A 59 -5.63 5.51 -15.52
C ILE A 59 -4.62 5.83 -16.63
N ILE A 60 -4.97 6.71 -17.57
CA ILE A 60 -4.10 7.10 -18.68
C ILE A 60 -2.83 7.73 -18.13
N SER A 61 -2.96 8.64 -17.15
CA SER A 61 -1.81 9.29 -16.52
C SER A 61 -0.85 8.25 -15.94
N TYR A 62 -1.36 7.29 -15.16
CA TYR A 62 -0.52 6.26 -14.56
C TYR A 62 0.08 5.32 -15.61
N ALA A 63 -0.69 4.88 -16.59
CA ALA A 63 -0.19 4.02 -17.68
C ALA A 63 0.91 4.70 -18.50
N ALA A 64 0.73 5.97 -18.85
CA ALA A 64 1.72 6.78 -19.56
C ALA A 64 3.00 6.95 -18.75
N ARG A 65 2.88 7.24 -17.44
CA ARG A 65 4.03 7.34 -16.52
C ARG A 65 4.81 6.04 -16.47
N HIS A 66 4.13 4.90 -16.35
CA HIS A 66 4.77 3.59 -16.35
C HIS A 66 5.50 3.28 -17.66
N LEU A 67 5.03 3.81 -18.79
CA LEU A 67 5.68 3.67 -20.10
C LEU A 67 6.82 4.70 -20.33
N GLY A 68 7.04 5.63 -19.39
CA GLY A 68 8.02 6.70 -19.51
C GLY A 68 7.55 7.91 -20.34
N ASP A 69 6.28 7.96 -20.74
CA ASP A 69 5.68 9.10 -21.42
C ASP A 69 5.17 10.14 -20.40
N ASN A 70 6.10 10.93 -19.86
CA ASN A 70 5.80 11.95 -18.85
C ASN A 70 4.90 13.07 -19.39
N ASN A 71 5.02 13.45 -20.66
CA ASN A 71 4.21 14.53 -21.24
C ASN A 71 2.73 14.16 -21.25
N THR A 72 2.40 12.96 -21.75
CA THR A 72 1.02 12.46 -21.70
C THR A 72 0.57 12.25 -20.26
N ALA A 73 1.45 11.75 -19.38
CA ALA A 73 1.11 11.53 -17.98
C ALA A 73 0.69 12.82 -17.28
N ASP A 74 1.46 13.90 -17.45
CA ASP A 74 1.21 15.21 -16.86
C ASP A 74 -0.04 15.87 -17.47
N GLU A 75 -0.23 15.79 -18.79
CA GLU A 75 -1.42 16.33 -19.48
C GLU A 75 -2.72 15.72 -18.94
N PHE A 76 -2.76 14.38 -18.83
CA PHE A 76 -3.96 13.69 -18.35
C PHE A 76 -4.16 13.85 -16.83
N GLN A 77 -3.08 13.99 -16.07
CA GLN A 77 -3.15 14.32 -14.64
C GLN A 77 -3.79 15.71 -14.45
N GLU A 78 -3.35 16.72 -15.19
CA GLU A 78 -3.93 18.07 -15.13
C GLU A 78 -5.41 18.07 -15.50
N LYS A 79 -5.79 17.40 -16.60
CA LYS A 79 -7.21 17.23 -16.99
C LYS A 79 -8.03 16.57 -15.89
N CYS A 80 -7.48 15.55 -15.25
CA CYS A 80 -8.15 14.87 -14.15
C CYS A 80 -8.36 15.79 -12.94
N ILE A 81 -7.33 16.57 -12.56
CA ILE A 81 -7.39 17.51 -11.44
C ILE A 81 -8.43 18.62 -11.70
N VAL A 82 -8.45 19.18 -12.92
CA VAL A 82 -9.43 20.21 -13.32
C VAL A 82 -10.87 19.72 -13.15
N LEU A 83 -11.15 18.46 -13.51
CA LEU A 83 -12.46 17.85 -13.31
C LEU A 83 -12.77 17.51 -11.85
N LEU A 84 -11.75 17.24 -11.05
CA LEU A 84 -11.91 16.87 -9.64
C LEU A 84 -12.17 18.10 -8.75
N ILE A 85 -11.53 19.24 -9.00
CA ILE A 85 -11.61 20.46 -8.17
C ILE A 85 -13.06 20.84 -7.82
N PRO A 86 -14.02 20.94 -8.76
CA PRO A 86 -15.40 21.32 -8.43
C PRO A 86 -16.10 20.32 -7.51
N LEU A 87 -15.72 19.04 -7.58
CA LEU A 87 -16.34 17.97 -6.80
C LEU A 87 -15.88 17.98 -5.34
N LEU A 88 -14.69 18.51 -5.04
CA LEU A 88 -14.12 18.51 -3.68
C LEU A 88 -14.96 19.28 -2.66
N SER A 89 -15.78 20.22 -3.12
CA SER A 89 -16.70 20.98 -2.27
C SER A 89 -18.02 20.25 -1.97
N THR A 90 -18.23 19.06 -2.55
CA THR A 90 -19.48 18.30 -2.42
C THR A 90 -19.37 17.30 -1.28
N GLU A 91 -20.37 17.26 -0.39
CA GLU A 91 -20.39 16.35 0.77
C GLU A 91 -20.40 14.86 0.39
N THR A 92 -20.90 14.52 -0.80
CA THR A 92 -21.06 13.12 -1.25
C THR A 92 -19.81 12.53 -1.89
N ILE A 93 -18.77 13.32 -2.17
CA ILE A 93 -17.58 12.85 -2.91
C ILE A 93 -16.85 11.70 -2.18
N ALA A 94 -16.87 11.71 -0.85
CA ALA A 94 -16.26 10.65 -0.03
C ALA A 94 -16.98 9.29 -0.17
N HIS A 95 -18.17 9.25 -0.77
CA HIS A 95 -18.93 8.03 -1.02
C HIS A 95 -18.92 7.60 -2.49
N ASP A 96 -18.31 8.38 -3.39
CA ASP A 96 -18.18 8.01 -4.79
C ASP A 96 -16.95 7.13 -4.98
N GLU A 97 -17.18 5.81 -5.08
CA GLU A 97 -16.11 4.83 -5.21
C GLU A 97 -15.26 5.02 -6.49
N THR A 98 -15.87 5.51 -7.57
CA THR A 98 -15.18 5.75 -8.84
C THR A 98 -14.16 6.88 -8.67
N ILE A 99 -14.57 7.94 -7.96
CA ILE A 99 -13.69 9.06 -7.64
C ILE A 99 -12.59 8.64 -6.66
N LEU A 100 -12.91 7.85 -5.63
CA LEU A 100 -11.90 7.33 -4.69
C LEU A 100 -10.84 6.48 -5.41
N CYS A 101 -11.24 5.62 -6.36
CA CYS A 101 -10.32 4.87 -7.21
C CYS A 101 -9.44 5.80 -8.07
N ALA A 102 -10.02 6.86 -8.66
CA ALA A 102 -9.24 7.81 -9.45
C ALA A 102 -8.22 8.56 -8.58
N ILE A 103 -8.63 9.03 -7.40
CA ILE A 103 -7.77 9.71 -6.43
C ILE A 103 -6.58 8.83 -6.05
N VAL A 104 -6.82 7.56 -5.70
CA VAL A 104 -5.72 6.70 -5.26
C VAL A 104 -4.76 6.37 -6.41
N ILE A 105 -5.26 6.22 -7.64
CA ILE A 105 -4.42 6.05 -8.85
C ILE A 105 -3.52 7.27 -9.08
N LEU A 106 -4.08 8.48 -9.04
CA LEU A 106 -3.31 9.71 -9.20
C LEU A 106 -2.19 9.81 -8.17
N ARG A 107 -2.49 9.44 -6.92
CA ARG A 107 -1.49 9.44 -5.85
C ARG A 107 -0.36 8.44 -6.08
N VAL A 108 -0.65 7.26 -6.64
CA VAL A 108 0.41 6.30 -7.00
C VAL A 108 1.27 6.87 -8.12
N CYS A 109 0.66 7.53 -9.11
CA CYS A 109 1.36 8.20 -10.20
C CYS A 109 2.33 9.30 -9.69
N GLU A 110 1.89 10.13 -8.75
CA GLU A 110 2.75 11.15 -8.12
C GLU A 110 3.92 10.51 -7.37
N GLN A 111 3.66 9.47 -6.60
CA GLN A 111 4.69 8.79 -5.81
C GLN A 111 5.77 8.16 -6.70
N LEU A 112 5.41 7.59 -7.86
CA LEU A 112 6.38 7.11 -8.83
C LEU A 112 7.22 8.24 -9.43
N SER A 113 6.62 9.41 -9.64
CA SER A 113 7.33 10.57 -10.19
C SER A 113 8.42 11.06 -9.23
N VAL A 114 8.17 11.04 -7.91
CA VAL A 114 9.14 11.43 -6.88
C VAL A 114 10.40 10.55 -6.94
N THR A 115 10.26 9.24 -7.20
CA THR A 115 11.43 8.34 -7.31
C THR A 115 12.33 8.66 -8.50
N VAL A 116 11.81 9.37 -9.51
CA VAL A 116 12.53 9.75 -10.73
C VAL A 116 13.10 11.17 -10.64
N THR A 117 12.38 12.11 -10.03
CA THR A 117 12.73 13.54 -10.03
C THR A 117 13.37 14.03 -8.73
N GLY A 118 13.34 13.24 -7.66
CA GLY A 118 14.00 13.53 -6.38
C GLY A 118 13.35 14.66 -5.55
N GLY A 119 12.23 15.21 -6.00
CA GLY A 119 11.46 16.25 -5.31
C GLY A 119 10.11 15.70 -4.85
N ASP A 120 9.91 15.62 -3.54
CA ASP A 120 8.62 15.28 -2.95
C ASP A 120 7.75 16.53 -2.85
N GLU A 121 6.84 16.70 -3.80
CA GLU A 121 5.76 17.68 -3.71
C GLU A 121 4.44 16.99 -3.37
N GLU A 122 4.32 16.32 -2.21
CA GLU A 122 3.04 15.96 -1.54
C GLU A 122 1.97 17.09 -1.51
N ARG A 123 2.29 18.27 -2.04
CA ARG A 123 1.51 19.50 -2.13
C ARG A 123 0.16 19.34 -2.82
N HIS A 124 0.00 18.49 -3.84
CA HIS A 124 -1.24 18.47 -4.64
C HIS A 124 -2.32 17.51 -4.13
N LEU A 125 -1.99 16.26 -3.79
CA LEU A 125 -3.01 15.24 -3.44
C LEU A 125 -2.98 14.78 -1.98
N SER A 126 -2.10 15.33 -1.12
CA SER A 126 -2.12 15.05 0.33
C SER A 126 -3.49 15.35 0.96
N GLY A 127 -4.13 16.46 0.55
CA GLY A 127 -5.47 16.84 0.97
C GLY A 127 -6.55 15.82 0.60
N LEU A 128 -6.38 15.10 -0.51
CA LEU A 128 -7.34 14.07 -0.97
C LEU A 128 -7.27 12.79 -0.14
N SER A 129 -6.19 12.57 0.62
CA SER A 129 -6.09 11.47 1.59
C SER A 129 -7.18 11.57 2.66
N ALA A 130 -7.67 12.78 2.96
CA ALA A 130 -8.78 12.97 3.87
C ALA A 130 -10.08 12.32 3.35
N LEU A 131 -10.32 12.34 2.03
CA LEU A 131 -11.49 11.69 1.42
C LEU A 131 -11.42 10.17 1.55
N LEU A 132 -10.24 9.58 1.30
CA LEU A 132 -10.03 8.14 1.48
C LEU A 132 -10.25 7.72 2.95
N LYS A 133 -9.82 8.54 3.91
CA LYS A 133 -10.10 8.30 5.34
C LYS A 133 -11.57 8.48 5.69
N ALA A 134 -12.23 9.53 5.19
CA ALA A 134 -13.63 9.83 5.44
C ALA A 134 -14.59 8.83 4.78
N SER A 135 -14.15 8.17 3.71
CA SER A 135 -14.93 7.11 3.04
C SER A 135 -15.11 5.87 3.90
N GLN A 136 -14.25 5.68 4.92
CA GLN A 136 -14.32 4.52 5.80
C GLN A 136 -15.27 4.78 6.97
N GLY A 137 -16.09 3.79 7.29
CA GLY A 137 -16.83 3.76 8.55
C GLY A 137 -15.90 3.48 9.74
N GLN A 138 -16.48 3.18 10.90
CA GLN A 138 -15.69 2.83 12.09
C GLN A 138 -14.98 1.46 11.97
N GLN A 139 -15.49 0.59 11.10
CA GLN A 139 -14.97 -0.75 10.85
C GLN A 139 -14.45 -0.87 9.42
N VAL A 140 -13.32 -1.56 9.26
CA VAL A 140 -12.72 -1.86 7.97
C VAL A 140 -12.75 -3.37 7.75
N ASP A 141 -13.34 -3.79 6.63
CA ASP A 141 -13.34 -5.18 6.18
C ASP A 141 -12.03 -5.47 5.43
N PRO A 142 -11.19 -6.39 5.91
CA PRO A 142 -9.94 -6.74 5.23
C PRO A 142 -10.16 -7.44 3.89
N SER A 143 -11.34 -8.04 3.64
CA SER A 143 -11.64 -8.72 2.37
C SER A 143 -11.91 -7.76 1.19
N ALA A 144 -11.96 -6.45 1.46
CA ALA A 144 -12.16 -5.39 0.46
C ALA A 144 -13.32 -5.64 -0.53
N PRO A 145 -14.55 -5.96 -0.08
CA PRO A 145 -15.69 -6.27 -0.95
C PRO A 145 -16.10 -5.15 -1.91
N THR A 146 -15.71 -3.90 -1.64
CA THR A 146 -16.11 -2.73 -2.42
C THR A 146 -14.91 -2.01 -3.06
N LEU A 147 -15.17 -1.20 -4.08
CA LEU A 147 -14.12 -0.42 -4.75
C LEU A 147 -13.53 0.64 -3.82
N SER A 148 -14.36 1.24 -2.97
CA SER A 148 -13.90 2.18 -1.94
C SER A 148 -12.92 1.54 -0.95
N GLN A 149 -13.18 0.31 -0.52
CA GLN A 149 -12.27 -0.42 0.36
C GLN A 149 -11.02 -0.90 -0.37
N ALA A 150 -11.12 -1.34 -1.63
CA ALA A 150 -9.95 -1.65 -2.44
C ALA A 150 -9.03 -0.43 -2.59
N ALA A 151 -9.59 0.75 -2.88
CA ALA A 151 -8.85 2.01 -2.92
C ALA A 151 -8.22 2.37 -1.56
N PHE A 152 -8.92 2.12 -0.45
CA PHE A 152 -8.37 2.30 0.89
C PHE A 152 -7.15 1.41 1.16
N TRP A 153 -7.17 0.13 0.76
CA TRP A 153 -6.05 -0.77 0.96
C TRP A 153 -4.83 -0.42 0.10
N VAL A 154 -5.04 0.11 -1.11
CA VAL A 154 -3.96 0.75 -1.89
C VAL A 154 -3.38 1.93 -1.10
N TYR A 155 -4.23 2.79 -0.55
CA TYR A 155 -3.78 3.94 0.25
C TYR A 155 -2.98 3.55 1.50
N VAL A 156 -3.41 2.52 2.23
CA VAL A 156 -2.67 1.97 3.37
C VAL A 156 -1.25 1.58 2.94
N ARG A 157 -1.10 0.89 1.81
CA ARG A 157 0.23 0.52 1.30
C ARG A 157 1.08 1.72 0.85
N GLN A 158 0.48 2.72 0.21
CA GLN A 158 1.20 3.96 -0.15
C GLN A 158 1.79 4.65 1.07
N SER A 159 1.04 4.65 2.19
CA SER A 159 1.49 5.27 3.43
C SER A 159 2.78 4.63 3.99
N PHE A 160 3.12 3.40 3.61
CA PHE A 160 4.34 2.73 4.08
C PHE A 160 5.59 3.35 3.48
N TYR A 161 5.55 3.71 2.20
CA TYR A 161 6.68 4.37 1.55
C TYR A 161 6.99 5.70 2.26
N ASN A 162 5.98 6.58 2.42
CA ASN A 162 6.16 7.87 3.07
C ASN A 162 6.64 7.68 4.53
N ALA A 163 6.06 6.72 5.25
CA ALA A 163 6.45 6.44 6.63
C ALA A 163 7.90 5.92 6.75
N CYS A 164 8.34 5.03 5.86
CA CYS A 164 9.71 4.50 5.86
C CYS A 164 10.74 5.56 5.46
N ILE A 165 10.47 6.32 4.39
CA ILE A 165 11.39 7.33 3.86
C ILE A 165 11.54 8.51 4.84
N ASN A 166 10.42 9.01 5.35
CA ASN A 166 10.41 10.19 6.23
C ASN A 166 10.55 9.84 7.73
N GLN A 167 10.55 8.55 8.08
CA GLN A 167 10.52 8.05 9.46
C GLN A 167 9.41 8.69 10.31
N GLN A 168 8.23 8.86 9.71
CA GLN A 168 7.04 9.41 10.36
C GLN A 168 5.93 8.35 10.46
N PRO A 169 5.00 8.48 11.42
CA PRO A 169 3.84 7.60 11.48
C PRO A 169 3.07 7.61 10.15
N PRO A 170 2.54 6.45 9.70
CA PRO A 170 1.63 6.42 8.56
C PRO A 170 0.46 7.38 8.78
N ASN A 171 0.06 8.14 7.76
CA ASN A 171 -1.09 9.05 7.80
C ASN A 171 -2.43 8.28 7.73
N LEU A 172 -2.65 7.40 8.70
CA LEU A 172 -3.83 6.55 8.78
C LEU A 172 -4.63 6.89 10.04
N ASN A 173 -5.94 6.61 9.98
CA ASN A 173 -6.75 6.64 11.18
C ASN A 173 -6.64 5.29 11.89
N PHE A 174 -5.92 5.26 13.01
CA PHE A 174 -5.75 4.03 13.81
C PHE A 174 -6.85 3.82 14.85
N ASP A 175 -7.85 4.71 14.92
CA ASP A 175 -9.10 4.48 15.67
C ASP A 175 -10.05 3.54 14.91
N LEU A 176 -9.73 3.22 13.65
CA LEU A 176 -10.45 2.24 12.84
C LEU A 176 -10.27 0.83 13.42
N VAL A 177 -11.38 0.10 13.51
CA VAL A 177 -11.38 -1.29 13.97
C VAL A 177 -11.32 -2.21 12.76
N LEU A 178 -10.23 -2.96 12.63
CA LEU A 178 -10.13 -4.02 11.63
C LEU A 178 -11.04 -5.19 12.03
N VAL A 179 -11.95 -5.58 11.13
CA VAL A 179 -12.75 -6.80 11.32
C VAL A 179 -11.81 -8.01 11.24
N PRO A 180 -11.92 -9.00 12.14
CA PRO A 180 -11.11 -10.21 12.06
C PRO A 180 -11.26 -10.91 10.70
N PRO A 181 -10.16 -11.43 10.11
CA PRO A 181 -10.28 -12.20 8.87
C PRO A 181 -11.13 -13.46 9.10
N PRO A 182 -11.79 -13.97 8.05
CA PRO A 182 -12.59 -15.19 8.15
C PRO A 182 -11.73 -16.37 8.63
N PRO A 183 -12.30 -17.28 9.43
CA PRO A 183 -11.57 -18.45 9.94
C PRO A 183 -11.11 -19.33 8.78
N VAL A 184 -9.95 -19.97 8.94
CA VAL A 184 -9.40 -20.88 7.94
C VAL A 184 -10.26 -22.15 7.92
N ILE A 185 -11.01 -22.35 6.83
CA ILE A 185 -11.77 -23.58 6.60
C ILE A 185 -10.92 -24.48 5.70
N HIS A 186 -10.25 -25.47 6.31
CA HIS A 186 -9.57 -26.51 5.57
C HIS A 186 -10.61 -27.34 4.79
N GLN A 187 -10.38 -27.58 3.48
CA GLN A 187 -11.18 -28.43 2.55
C GLN A 187 -12.04 -27.72 1.49
N GLN A 188 -11.98 -26.39 1.33
CA GLN A 188 -12.64 -25.70 0.21
C GLN A 188 -11.63 -25.17 -0.82
N ALA A 189 -12.13 -24.93 -2.04
CA ALA A 189 -11.39 -24.19 -3.07
C ALA A 189 -10.93 -22.83 -2.52
N VAL A 190 -9.87 -22.27 -3.11
CA VAL A 190 -9.32 -20.96 -2.71
C VAL A 190 -10.43 -19.91 -2.71
N ASP A 191 -10.73 -19.36 -1.55
CA ASP A 191 -11.68 -18.26 -1.39
C ASP A 191 -10.94 -16.92 -1.52
N VAL A 192 -11.16 -16.23 -2.64
CA VAL A 192 -10.52 -14.93 -2.93
C VAL A 192 -10.77 -13.88 -1.86
N LYS A 193 -11.94 -13.90 -1.18
CA LYS A 193 -12.22 -12.94 -0.10
C LYS A 193 -11.36 -13.22 1.12
N SER A 194 -11.21 -14.49 1.47
CA SER A 194 -10.32 -14.93 2.55
C SER A 194 -8.86 -14.59 2.23
N GLU A 195 -8.40 -14.86 1.01
CA GLU A 195 -7.04 -14.53 0.57
C GLU A 195 -6.75 -13.02 0.69
N THR A 196 -7.64 -12.17 0.14
CA THR A 196 -7.55 -10.70 0.30
C THR A 196 -7.54 -10.31 1.78
N ALA A 197 -8.42 -10.89 2.59
CA ALA A 197 -8.52 -10.59 4.01
C ALA A 197 -7.23 -10.90 4.79
N TRP A 198 -6.64 -12.07 4.57
CA TRP A 198 -5.41 -12.45 5.26
C TRP A 198 -4.21 -11.61 4.85
N ALA A 199 -4.11 -11.24 3.57
CA ALA A 199 -3.06 -10.34 3.09
C ALA A 199 -3.20 -8.93 3.69
N ASN A 200 -4.38 -8.33 3.59
CA ASN A 200 -4.66 -7.00 4.14
C ASN A 200 -4.58 -6.97 5.68
N THR A 201 -4.88 -8.07 6.36
CA THR A 201 -4.65 -8.18 7.82
C THR A 201 -3.18 -7.99 8.18
N MET A 202 -2.25 -8.63 7.44
CA MET A 202 -0.82 -8.42 7.68
C MET A 202 -0.39 -7.00 7.31
N THR A 203 -0.95 -6.44 6.23
CA THR A 203 -0.74 -5.03 5.88
C THR A 203 -1.14 -4.13 7.06
N TRP A 204 -2.32 -4.30 7.65
CA TRP A 204 -2.75 -3.50 8.80
C TRP A 204 -1.86 -3.68 10.03
N ILE A 205 -1.50 -4.92 10.38
CA ILE A 205 -0.57 -5.20 11.48
C ILE A 205 0.76 -4.46 11.24
N CYS A 206 1.31 -4.52 10.02
CA CYS A 206 2.53 -3.79 9.67
C CYS A 206 2.35 -2.27 9.83
N ALA A 207 1.22 -1.71 9.39
CA ALA A 207 0.91 -0.29 9.59
C ALA A 207 0.92 0.11 11.08
N THR A 208 0.33 -0.71 11.95
CA THR A 208 0.32 -0.46 13.41
C THR A 208 1.71 -0.56 14.04
N VAL A 209 2.57 -1.46 13.53
CA VAL A 209 3.97 -1.55 13.93
C VAL A 209 4.73 -0.30 13.51
N MET A 210 4.54 0.17 12.28
CA MET A 210 5.17 1.39 11.77
C MET A 210 4.74 2.61 12.59
N GLN A 211 3.45 2.71 12.94
CA GLN A 211 2.95 3.73 13.86
C GLN A 211 3.70 3.68 15.19
N PHE A 212 3.77 2.51 15.83
CA PHE A 212 4.51 2.34 17.09
C PHE A 212 5.98 2.76 16.99
N CYS A 213 6.65 2.41 15.90
CA CYS A 213 8.07 2.70 15.65
C CYS A 213 8.30 4.20 15.44
N PHE A 214 7.45 4.87 14.67
CA PHE A 214 7.67 6.24 14.20
C PHE A 214 6.89 7.32 14.97
N SER A 215 5.96 6.99 15.87
CA SER A 215 5.23 7.97 16.71
C SER A 215 6.09 8.68 17.77
N GLY A 216 7.41 8.69 17.59
CA GLY A 216 8.40 9.21 18.52
C GLY A 216 8.51 8.34 19.77
N SER A 217 9.72 8.23 20.31
CA SER A 217 9.85 7.91 21.73
C SER A 217 9.28 9.10 22.49
N VAL A 218 7.98 9.14 22.74
CA VAL A 218 7.39 10.13 23.63
C VAL A 218 8.22 10.07 24.90
N LEU A 219 8.98 11.13 25.18
CA LEU A 219 9.98 11.18 26.26
C LEU A 219 9.36 10.94 27.65
N TYR A 220 8.02 10.83 27.69
CA TYR A 220 7.15 10.65 28.84
C TYR A 220 6.30 9.36 28.82
N SER A 221 6.37 8.51 27.78
CA SER A 221 5.72 7.19 27.85
C SER A 221 6.53 6.32 28.82
N GLU A 222 5.87 5.86 29.89
CA GLU A 222 6.49 4.93 30.82
C GLU A 222 7.05 3.73 30.05
N SER A 223 8.35 3.46 30.22
CA SER A 223 9.05 2.40 29.49
C SER A 223 8.34 1.04 29.58
N SER A 224 7.59 0.80 30.65
CA SER A 224 6.69 -0.36 30.85
C SER A 224 5.58 -0.41 29.82
N THR A 225 4.81 0.67 29.65
CA THR A 225 3.70 0.76 28.68
C THR A 225 4.16 0.56 27.24
N ARG A 226 5.29 1.16 26.87
CA ARG A 226 5.87 0.98 25.54
C ARG A 226 6.37 -0.45 25.32
N MET A 227 6.95 -1.08 26.35
CA MET A 227 7.39 -2.48 26.29
C MET A 227 6.20 -3.44 26.17
N GLN A 228 5.10 -3.18 26.89
CA GLN A 228 3.87 -3.95 26.75
C GLN A 228 3.32 -3.84 25.33
N ARG A 229 3.21 -2.63 24.79
CA ARG A 229 2.74 -2.43 23.42
C ARG A 229 3.63 -3.13 22.39
N TRP A 230 4.94 -3.13 22.60
CA TRP A 230 5.89 -3.89 21.78
C TRP A 230 5.62 -5.40 21.83
N HIS A 231 5.32 -5.95 23.02
CA HIS A 231 4.96 -7.35 23.18
C HIS A 231 3.65 -7.69 22.45
N GLU A 232 2.60 -6.89 22.62
CA GLU A 232 1.31 -7.06 21.93
C GLU A 232 1.48 -7.08 20.40
N LEU A 233 2.25 -6.14 19.86
CA LEU A 233 2.52 -6.08 18.42
C LEU A 233 3.37 -7.25 17.94
N SER A 234 4.36 -7.67 18.73
CA SER A 234 5.17 -8.86 18.41
C SER A 234 4.32 -10.13 18.40
N GLU A 235 3.39 -10.26 19.35
CA GLU A 235 2.45 -11.37 19.40
C GLU A 235 1.48 -11.34 18.22
N ALA A 236 0.93 -10.17 17.85
CA ALA A 236 0.06 -10.05 16.69
C ALA A 236 0.73 -10.48 15.38
N VAL A 237 2.00 -10.06 15.16
CA VAL A 237 2.80 -10.45 13.98
C VAL A 237 3.04 -11.97 13.96
N GLU A 238 3.46 -12.57 15.07
CA GLU A 238 3.71 -14.01 15.13
C GLU A 238 2.42 -14.84 15.09
N ASN A 239 1.32 -14.33 15.66
CA ASN A 239 0.02 -14.98 15.61
C ASN A 239 -0.51 -15.03 14.17
N TRP A 240 -0.39 -13.95 13.40
CA TRP A 240 -0.73 -13.95 11.98
C TRP A 240 0.03 -15.06 11.24
N ASN A 241 1.35 -15.17 11.44
CA ASN A 241 2.14 -16.19 10.75
C ASN A 241 1.77 -17.64 11.13
N LYS A 242 1.35 -17.87 12.39
CA LYS A 242 0.91 -19.19 12.87
C LYS A 242 -0.49 -19.58 12.39
N THR A 243 -1.36 -18.60 12.15
CA THR A 243 -2.78 -18.82 11.89
C THR A 243 -3.18 -18.60 10.44
N LYS A 244 -2.29 -18.02 9.62
CA LYS A 244 -2.53 -17.82 8.19
C LYS A 244 -2.89 -19.12 7.47
N PRO A 245 -3.70 -19.07 6.39
CA PRO A 245 -4.00 -20.23 5.57
C PRO A 245 -2.72 -20.83 4.96
N ILE A 246 -2.74 -22.15 4.72
CA ILE A 246 -1.63 -22.88 4.08
C ILE A 246 -1.29 -22.36 2.67
N THR A 247 -2.23 -21.67 2.00
CA THR A 247 -1.99 -21.02 0.71
C THR A 247 -0.91 -19.94 0.78
N PHE A 248 -0.70 -19.34 1.96
CA PHE A 248 0.35 -18.34 2.19
C PHE A 248 1.72 -18.95 2.48
N ASP A 249 1.83 -20.27 2.57
CA ASP A 249 3.14 -20.91 2.72
C ASP A 249 3.86 -20.95 1.36
N PRO A 250 5.20 -20.76 1.33
CA PRO A 250 5.95 -20.85 0.09
C PRO A 250 5.78 -22.20 -0.60
N ILE A 251 5.68 -22.20 -1.93
CA ILE A 251 5.73 -23.45 -2.71
C ILE A 251 7.15 -24.01 -2.81
N TRP A 252 8.15 -23.15 -2.62
CA TRP A 252 9.55 -23.53 -2.59
C TRP A 252 10.37 -22.54 -1.75
N SER A 253 11.42 -23.04 -1.10
CA SER A 253 12.38 -22.25 -0.35
C SER A 253 13.76 -22.86 -0.51
N GLY A 254 14.67 -22.11 -1.12
CA GLY A 254 16.07 -22.49 -1.32
C GLY A 254 16.96 -22.12 -0.15
N GLU A 255 18.02 -22.90 0.04
CA GLU A 255 19.09 -22.55 0.97
C GLU A 255 20.00 -21.45 0.39
N ARG A 256 20.62 -20.67 1.28
CA ARG A 256 21.64 -19.67 0.87
C ARG A 256 22.85 -20.40 0.32
N LEU A 257 23.22 -20.13 -0.93
CA LEU A 257 24.43 -20.67 -1.52
C LEU A 257 25.64 -19.93 -0.93
N MET A 258 26.56 -20.66 -0.28
CA MET A 258 27.84 -20.10 0.17
C MET A 258 28.64 -19.63 -1.06
N GLY A 259 28.83 -18.32 -1.18
CA GLY A 259 29.47 -17.68 -2.35
C GLY A 259 28.50 -17.23 -3.47
N GLY A 260 27.20 -17.39 -3.27
CA GLY A 260 26.13 -16.89 -4.15
C GLY A 260 25.38 -15.69 -3.55
N ASP A 261 24.10 -15.55 -3.88
CA ASP A 261 23.23 -14.49 -3.35
C ASP A 261 23.12 -14.57 -1.82
N PRO A 262 23.34 -13.45 -1.08
CA PRO A 262 23.19 -13.42 0.38
C PRO A 262 21.78 -13.74 0.89
N PHE A 263 20.74 -13.63 0.04
CA PHE A 263 19.35 -13.88 0.41
C PHE A 263 18.84 -15.24 -0.09
N PRO A 264 18.00 -15.94 0.70
CA PRO A 264 17.36 -17.16 0.24
C PRO A 264 16.32 -16.82 -0.83
N GLU A 265 16.20 -17.70 -1.81
CA GLU A 265 15.14 -17.60 -2.83
C GLU A 265 13.88 -18.32 -2.32
N ILE A 266 12.74 -17.64 -2.38
CA ILE A 266 11.45 -18.12 -1.86
C ILE A 266 10.38 -17.85 -2.91
N TRP A 267 9.63 -18.87 -3.29
CA TRP A 267 8.61 -18.77 -4.34
C TRP A 267 7.22 -18.94 -3.74
N PHE A 268 6.29 -18.09 -4.21
CA PHE A 268 4.88 -18.12 -3.84
C PHE A 268 4.01 -18.26 -5.10
N THR A 269 2.74 -18.61 -4.92
CA THR A 269 1.81 -18.83 -6.04
C THR A 269 1.11 -17.56 -6.50
N ALA A 270 1.02 -16.55 -5.63
CA ALA A 270 0.32 -15.30 -5.92
C ALA A 270 0.99 -14.08 -5.30
N ASP A 271 0.74 -12.92 -5.91
CA ASP A 271 1.31 -11.63 -5.55
C ASP A 271 0.99 -11.26 -4.08
N TRP A 272 -0.24 -11.53 -3.63
CA TRP A 272 -0.68 -11.21 -2.26
C TRP A 272 0.01 -12.04 -1.19
N HIS A 273 0.45 -13.26 -1.50
CA HIS A 273 1.28 -14.05 -0.57
C HIS A 273 2.66 -13.41 -0.41
N VAL A 274 3.28 -13.00 -1.54
CA VAL A 274 4.58 -12.33 -1.54
C VAL A 274 4.51 -11.04 -0.73
N MET A 275 3.49 -10.21 -0.99
CA MET A 275 3.32 -8.92 -0.32
C MET A 275 3.06 -9.08 1.18
N ALA A 276 2.17 -10.00 1.58
CA ALA A 276 1.91 -10.27 2.99
C ALA A 276 3.16 -10.77 3.71
N PHE A 277 3.93 -11.66 3.08
CA PHE A 277 5.20 -12.15 3.62
C PHE A 277 6.24 -11.02 3.75
N GLY A 278 6.33 -10.13 2.75
CA GLY A 278 7.17 -8.94 2.80
C GLY A 278 6.80 -8.02 3.98
N PHE A 279 5.51 -7.75 4.18
CA PHE A 279 5.03 -6.94 5.31
C PHE A 279 5.24 -7.62 6.67
N TYR A 280 5.08 -8.95 6.75
CA TYR A 280 5.44 -9.72 7.95
C TYR A 280 6.92 -9.52 8.33
N HIS A 281 7.83 -9.65 7.38
CA HIS A 281 9.25 -9.47 7.64
C HIS A 281 9.62 -8.01 7.93
N LEU A 282 9.02 -7.05 7.23
CA LEU A 282 9.18 -5.63 7.53
C LEU A 282 8.77 -5.31 8.97
N ALA A 283 7.60 -5.78 9.41
CA ALA A 283 7.13 -5.61 10.78
C ALA A 283 8.11 -6.22 11.81
N ARG A 284 8.64 -7.42 11.54
CA ARG A 284 9.64 -8.05 12.42
C ARG A 284 10.94 -7.26 12.50
N MET A 285 11.45 -6.78 11.38
CA MET A 285 12.67 -5.97 11.35
C MET A 285 12.47 -4.69 12.18
N LEU A 286 11.35 -3.98 11.95
CA LEU A 286 11.01 -2.76 12.70
C LEU A 286 10.87 -3.04 14.20
N LEU A 287 10.17 -4.10 14.61
CA LEU A 287 10.06 -4.46 16.03
C LEU A 287 11.42 -4.81 16.64
N LYS A 288 12.34 -5.44 15.92
CA LYS A 288 13.69 -5.71 16.43
C LYS A 288 14.50 -4.44 16.61
N VAL A 289 14.44 -3.52 15.65
CA VAL A 289 15.17 -2.23 15.70
C VAL A 289 14.61 -1.32 16.81
N TYR A 290 13.29 -1.26 16.96
CA TYR A 290 12.61 -0.35 17.89
C TYR A 290 12.21 -1.01 19.21
N ARG A 291 12.84 -2.14 19.57
CA ARG A 291 12.62 -2.78 20.86
C ARG A 291 12.97 -1.82 22.01
N PRO A 292 12.05 -1.54 22.95
CA PRO A 292 12.37 -0.68 24.09
C PRO A 292 13.50 -1.28 24.92
N SER A 293 14.63 -0.58 25.01
CA SER A 293 15.75 -0.95 25.90
C SER A 293 15.66 -0.19 27.22
N PRO A 294 16.05 -0.80 28.36
CA PRO A 294 16.25 -0.06 29.60
C PRO A 294 17.21 1.11 29.36
N ARG A 295 16.87 2.31 29.87
CA ARG A 295 17.56 3.60 29.66
C ARG A 295 19.08 3.59 29.92
N PHE A 296 19.64 2.53 30.51
CA PHE A 296 21.07 2.38 30.82
C PHE A 296 21.95 1.99 29.62
N ALA A 297 21.38 1.47 28.53
CA ALA A 297 22.19 1.00 27.37
C ALA A 297 22.69 2.14 26.45
N ILE A 298 22.00 3.30 26.43
CA ILE A 298 22.30 4.39 25.49
C ILE A 298 23.57 5.18 25.87
N ARG A 299 24.08 5.04 27.11
CA ARG A 299 25.31 5.73 27.53
C ARG A 299 26.61 5.03 27.10
N ASN A 300 26.56 3.76 26.67
CA ASN A 300 27.77 2.97 26.39
C ASN A 300 28.09 2.77 24.90
N ILE A 301 27.16 3.02 23.98
CA ILE A 301 27.42 2.88 22.54
C ILE A 301 28.14 4.12 21.98
N ARG A 302 28.02 5.30 22.62
CA ARG A 302 28.74 6.52 22.20
C ARG A 302 30.15 6.66 22.78
N ARG A 303 30.64 5.68 23.55
CA ARG A 303 31.94 5.72 24.25
C ARG A 303 32.92 4.61 23.86
N THR A 304 32.58 3.78 22.87
CA THR A 304 33.42 2.63 22.46
C THR A 304 33.79 2.67 20.97
N LEU A 305 33.94 3.86 20.40
CA LEU A 305 34.82 4.08 19.25
C LEU A 305 36.06 4.80 19.77
N PRO A 306 37.25 4.16 19.82
CA PRO A 306 38.50 4.87 20.03
C PRO A 306 38.78 5.74 18.80
N ASP A 307 38.86 7.05 18.99
CA ASP A 307 39.34 8.04 18.01
C ASP A 307 40.86 7.93 17.80
N SER A 308 41.37 6.74 17.47
CA SER A 308 42.77 6.55 17.11
C SER A 308 42.92 5.44 16.09
N ASP A 309 42.81 5.80 14.80
CA ASP A 309 43.67 5.29 13.72
C ASP A 309 43.32 5.99 12.39
N VAL A 310 43.31 7.33 12.43
CA VAL A 310 43.36 8.16 11.21
C VAL A 310 44.69 8.91 11.25
N GLY A 311 45.77 8.26 10.83
CA GLY A 311 47.03 8.94 10.55
C GLY A 311 48.28 8.11 10.79
N SER A 312 48.61 7.18 9.89
CA SER A 312 49.99 6.67 9.74
C SER A 312 50.20 5.72 8.55
N TRP A 313 49.72 6.04 7.34
CA TRP A 313 50.20 5.35 6.12
C TRP A 313 50.33 6.29 4.92
N ILE A 314 51.14 7.33 5.08
CA ILE A 314 51.86 7.96 3.97
C ILE A 314 53.25 8.30 4.52
N SER A 315 54.22 7.41 4.33
CA SER A 315 55.67 7.66 4.20
C SER A 315 56.39 6.32 4.06
N GLU A 316 57.28 6.27 3.07
CA GLU A 316 58.11 5.15 2.56
C GLU A 316 57.45 4.17 1.58
#